data_AF-A0A485A505-F1
#
_entry.id   AF-A0A485A505-F1
#
_cell.length_a   1.000
_cell.length_b   1.000
_cell.length_c   1.000
_cell.angle_alpha   90.00
_cell.angle_beta   90.00
_cell.angle_gamma   90.00
#
_symmetry.space_group_name_H-M   'P 1'
#
loop_
_entity.id
_entity.type
_entity.pdbx_description
1 polymer ?
#
loop_
_entity_poly.entity_id
_entity_poly.type
_entity_poly.pdbx_seq_one_letter_code
_entity_poly.pdbx_strand_id
1 'polypeptide(L)'
;MKSFGNFHNDVATVLQNYFHYCSLEMSCVELARTFLFLADRGVAPHLDTPVIAPIQSRQVNALMMTSGMYQNAGEFACASDCRQNLA
;
A
#
# COMPACT_ATOMS: atom_id res chain seq x y z
N MET A 1 10.44 16.04 -11.07
CA MET A 1 9.08 15.70 -11.54
C MET A 1 8.34 16.90 -12.12
N LYS A 2 8.19 18.02 -11.38
CA LYS A 2 7.50 19.22 -11.90
C LYS A 2 8.19 19.85 -13.13
N SER A 3 9.52 19.86 -13.17
CA SER A 3 10.30 20.36 -14.33
C SER A 3 10.16 19.52 -15.60
N PHE A 4 9.73 18.26 -15.48
CA PHE A 4 9.50 17.34 -16.61
C PHE A 4 8.01 17.28 -17.01
N GLY A 5 7.17 18.19 -16.51
CA GLY A 5 5.73 18.22 -16.82
C GLY A 5 4.90 17.12 -16.17
N ASN A 6 5.50 16.25 -15.34
CA ASN A 6 4.80 15.12 -14.70
C ASN A 6 3.97 15.53 -13.47
N PHE A 7 3.95 16.81 -13.09
CA PHE A 7 3.31 17.29 -11.87
C PHE A 7 2.58 18.62 -12.12
N HIS A 8 1.25 18.60 -12.05
CA HIS A 8 0.41 19.78 -12.30
C HIS A 8 0.00 20.55 -11.04
N ASN A 9 0.18 19.94 -9.86
CA ASN A 9 -0.15 20.57 -8.57
C ASN A 9 0.97 21.49 -8.07
N ASP A 10 0.63 22.40 -7.16
CA ASP A 10 1.64 23.20 -6.47
C ASP A 10 2.56 22.31 -5.60
N VAL A 11 3.86 22.61 -5.59
CA VAL A 11 4.85 21.76 -4.90
C VAL A 11 4.69 21.85 -3.40
N ALA A 12 4.44 23.05 -2.86
CA ALA A 12 4.36 23.25 -1.42
C ALA A 12 3.15 22.50 -0.85
N THR A 13 2.00 22.57 -1.52
CA THR A 13 0.80 21.82 -1.12
C THR A 13 1.03 20.30 -1.16
N VAL A 14 1.72 19.80 -2.19
CA VAL A 14 2.00 18.36 -2.32
C VAL A 14 2.95 17.88 -1.22
N LEU A 15 3.98 18.66 -0.91
CA LEU A 15 4.91 18.34 0.17
C LEU A 15 4.22 18.39 1.53
N GLN A 16 3.37 19.38 1.78
CA GLN A 16 2.57 19.44 3.02
C GLN A 16 1.72 18.18 3.20
N ASN A 17 1.00 17.75 2.15
CA ASN A 17 0.20 16.53 2.20
C ASN A 17 1.07 15.29 2.39
N TYR A 18 2.21 15.20 1.70
CA TYR A 18 3.14 14.08 1.83
C TYR A 18 3.66 13.95 3.26
N PHE A 19 4.15 15.05 3.85
CA PHE A 19 4.63 15.04 5.23
C PHE A 19 3.52 14.71 6.23
N HIS A 20 2.31 15.21 6.00
CA HIS A 20 1.15 14.88 6.83
C HIS A 20 0.85 13.37 6.83
N TYR A 21 0.84 12.72 5.65
CA TYR A 21 0.65 11.27 5.56
C TYR A 21 1.80 10.48 6.18
N CYS A 22 3.04 10.95 6.06
CA CYS A 22 4.21 10.31 6.67
C CYS A 22 4.28 10.49 8.20
N SER A 23 3.55 11.46 8.76
CA SER A 23 3.52 11.72 10.20
C SER A 23 2.31 11.07 10.91
N LEU A 24 1.53 10.24 10.21
CA LEU A 24 0.42 9.51 10.84
C LEU A 24 0.99 8.44 11.79
N GLU A 25 0.58 8.51 13.05
CA GLU A 25 0.94 7.53 14.07
C GLU A 25 -0.26 6.61 14.35
N MET A 26 0.03 5.32 14.48
CA MET A 26 -0.96 4.31 14.80
C MET A 26 -0.29 3.13 15.52
N SER A 27 -1.03 2.46 16.39
CA SER A 27 -0.59 1.20 16.99
C SER A 27 -0.58 0.07 15.96
N CYS A 28 0.17 -1.01 16.23
CA CYS A 28 0.19 -2.19 15.36
C CYS A 28 -1.20 -2.78 15.11
N VAL A 29 -2.10 -2.69 16.11
CA VAL A 29 -3.48 -3.18 16.01
C VAL A 29 -4.31 -2.31 15.07
N GLU A 30 -4.18 -0.98 15.17
CA GLU A 30 -4.86 -0.05 14.29
C GLU A 30 -4.35 -0.18 12.85
N LEU A 31 -3.04 -0.34 12.66
CA LEU A 31 -2.44 -0.59 11.36
C LEU A 31 -3.03 -1.86 10.72
N ALA A 32 -3.00 -2.99 11.44
CA ALA A 32 -3.51 -4.26 10.93
C ALA A 32 -5.01 -4.20 10.59
N ARG A 33 -5.81 -3.51 11.39
CA ARG A 33 -7.25 -3.33 11.13
C ARG A 33 -7.50 -2.44 9.92
N THR A 34 -6.74 -1.36 9.78
CA THR A 34 -6.87 -0.39 8.69
C THR A 34 -6.56 -1.03 7.35
N PHE A 35 -5.54 -1.88 7.27
CA PHE A 35 -5.12 -2.52 6.01
C PHE A 35 -5.77 -3.89 5.76
N LEU A 36 -6.66 -4.36 6.64
CA LEU A 36 -7.30 -5.66 6.54
C LEU A 36 -8.07 -5.86 5.22
N PHE A 37 -8.64 -4.78 4.67
CA PHE A 37 -9.36 -4.84 3.40
C PHE A 37 -8.48 -5.27 2.20
N LEU A 38 -7.16 -5.10 2.30
CA LEU A 38 -6.23 -5.57 1.26
C LEU A 38 -6.10 -7.10 1.24
N ALA A 39 -6.38 -7.77 2.36
CA ALA A 39 -6.41 -9.22 2.44
C ALA A 39 -7.72 -9.79 1.87
N ASP A 40 -8.84 -9.07 2.02
CA ASP A 40 -10.18 -9.52 1.57
C ASP A 40 -10.68 -8.76 0.33
N ARG A 41 -9.83 -8.71 -0.72
CA ARG A 41 -10.20 -8.21 -2.06
C ARG A 41 -10.86 -6.82 -2.08
N GLY A 42 -10.48 -5.94 -1.16
CA GLY A 42 -11.01 -4.58 -1.07
C GLY A 42 -12.14 -4.38 -0.05
N VAL A 43 -12.58 -5.42 0.67
CA VAL A 43 -13.69 -5.38 1.63
C VAL A 43 -13.16 -5.35 3.06
N ALA A 44 -13.64 -4.42 3.87
CA ALA A 44 -13.33 -4.40 5.31
C ALA A 44 -14.50 -5.03 6.10
N PRO A 45 -14.27 -5.89 7.10
CA PRO A 45 -15.34 -6.58 7.84
C PRO A 45 -16.32 -5.66 8.59
N HIS A 46 -15.94 -4.40 8.79
CA HIS A 46 -16.70 -3.40 9.54
C HIS A 46 -17.39 -2.36 8.64
N LEU A 47 -17.33 -2.53 7.31
CA LEU A 47 -17.93 -1.63 6.33
C LEU A 47 -18.91 -2.41 5.44
N ASP A 48 -20.07 -1.81 5.20
CA ASP A 48 -21.09 -2.39 4.30
C ASP A 48 -20.70 -2.25 2.81
N THR A 49 -19.76 -1.35 2.51
CA THR A 49 -19.29 -1.09 1.15
C THR A 49 -17.79 -1.36 1.02
N PRO A 50 -17.34 -1.90 -0.12
CA PRO A 50 -15.91 -2.10 -0.38
C PRO A 50 -15.15 -0.76 -0.36
N VAL A 51 -13.96 -0.77 0.24
CA VAL A 51 -13.06 0.40 0.30
C VAL A 51 -12.47 0.69 -1.09
N ILE A 52 -12.08 -0.38 -1.81
CA ILE A 52 -11.56 -0.32 -3.17
C ILE A 52 -12.06 -1.53 -3.98
N ALA A 53 -11.97 -1.45 -5.30
CA ALA A 53 -12.33 -2.57 -6.16
C ALA A 53 -11.33 -3.74 -6.02
N PRO A 54 -11.75 -5.00 -6.25
CA PRO A 54 -10.89 -6.18 -6.15
C PRO A 54 -9.61 -6.11 -7.00
N ILE A 55 -9.71 -5.52 -8.20
CA ILE A 55 -8.55 -5.34 -9.08
C ILE A 55 -7.54 -4.35 -8.51
N GLN A 56 -8.01 -3.28 -7.85
CA GLN A 56 -7.15 -2.29 -7.19
C GLN A 56 -6.46 -2.91 -5.99
N SER A 57 -7.16 -3.73 -5.19
CA SER A 57 -6.55 -4.48 -4.08
C SER A 57 -5.42 -5.39 -4.58
N ARG A 58 -5.63 -6.12 -5.69
CA ARG A 58 -4.57 -6.93 -6.31
C ARG A 58 -3.38 -6.07 -6.79
N GLN A 59 -3.63 -4.91 -7.38
CA GLN A 59 -2.57 -3.99 -7.83
C GLN A 59 -1.76 -3.43 -6.66
N VAL A 60 -2.42 -3.02 -5.58
CA VAL A 60 -1.76 -2.53 -4.36
C VAL A 60 -0.92 -3.64 -3.73
N ASN A 61 -1.46 -4.85 -3.60
CA ASN A 61 -0.71 -5.99 -3.07
C ASN A 61 0.52 -6.34 -3.93
N ALA A 62 0.39 -6.28 -5.26
CA ALA A 62 1.53 -6.49 -6.16
C ALA A 62 2.63 -5.43 -5.98
N LEU A 63 2.25 -4.15 -5.82
CA LEU A 63 3.20 -3.07 -5.54
C LEU A 63 3.88 -3.25 -4.18
N MET A 64 3.13 -3.60 -3.15
CA MET A 64 3.69 -3.87 -1.81
C MET A 64 4.66 -5.05 -1.83
N MET A 65 4.37 -6.11 -2.59
CA MET A 65 5.26 -7.27 -2.70
C MET A 65 6.56 -6.94 -3.44
N THR A 66 6.49 -6.13 -4.50
CA THR A 66 7.64 -5.83 -5.38
C THR A 66 8.49 -4.65 -4.94
N SER A 67 7.95 -3.74 -4.12
CA SER A 67 8.65 -2.52 -3.71
C SER A 67 8.41 -2.09 -2.27
N GLY A 68 7.49 -2.74 -1.54
CA GLY A 68 7.11 -2.34 -0.18
C GLY A 68 8.18 -2.57 0.88
N MET A 69 9.18 -3.41 0.60
CA MET A 69 10.36 -3.63 1.45
C MET A 69 11.60 -2.88 0.92
N TYR A 70 11.40 -1.85 0.08
CA TYR A 70 12.48 -1.10 -0.56
C TYR A 70 13.48 -2.02 -1.29
N GLN A 71 14.79 -1.85 -1.07
CA GLN A 71 15.82 -2.70 -1.66
C GLN A 71 15.67 -4.19 -1.33
N ASN A 72 14.94 -4.54 -0.26
CA ASN A 72 14.79 -5.93 0.19
C ASN A 72 13.55 -6.63 -0.40
N ALA A 73 12.79 -5.95 -1.27
CA ALA A 73 11.56 -6.51 -1.82
C ALA A 73 11.80 -7.76 -2.68
N GLY A 74 12.93 -7.84 -3.41
CA GLY A 74 13.28 -9.02 -4.22
C GLY A 74 13.57 -10.27 -3.39
N GLU A 75 14.31 -10.13 -2.30
CA GLU A 75 14.60 -11.23 -1.37
C GLU A 75 13.33 -11.67 -0.63
N PHE A 76 12.50 -10.72 -0.22
CA PHE A 76 11.24 -11.01 0.47
C PHE A 76 10.22 -11.69 -0.46
N ALA A 77 10.06 -11.21 -1.70
CA ALA A 77 9.16 -11.82 -2.68
C ALA A 77 9.58 -13.26 -2.99
N CYS A 78 10.87 -13.51 -3.23
CA CYS A 78 11.40 -14.86 -3.45
C CYS A 78 11.14 -15.78 -2.24
N ALA A 79 11.42 -15.30 -1.02
CA ALA A 79 11.23 -16.09 0.19
C ALA A 79 9.75 -16.36 0.55
N SER A 80 8.85 -15.43 0.22
CA SER A 80 7.41 -15.57 0.49
C SER A 80 6.68 -16.39 -0.58
N ASP A 81 7.09 -16.29 -1.85
CA ASP A 81 6.56 -17.10 -2.96
C ASP A 81 7.06 -18.56 -2.88
N CYS A 82 8.31 -18.78 -2.44
CA CYS A 82 8.84 -20.13 -2.19
C CYS A 82 8.08 -20.86 -1.06
N ARG A 83 7.43 -20.15 -0.13
CA ARG A 83 6.53 -20.76 0.86
C ARG A 83 5.13 -21.08 0.33
N GLN A 84 4.68 -20.45 -0.74
CA GLN A 84 3.38 -20.76 -1.36
C GLN A 84 3.45 -21.93 -2.34
N ASN A 85 4.63 -22.28 -2.85
CA ASN A 85 4.84 -23.45 -3.72
C ASN A 85 5.25 -24.74 -2.98
N LEU A 86 5.29 -24.70 -1.65
CA LEU A 86 5.58 -25.85 -0.76
C LEU A 86 4.39 -26.22 0.15
N ALA A 87 3.21 -25.62 -0.09
CA ALA A 87 1.95 -25.94 0.58
C ALA A 87 0.88 -26.36 -0.44
#